data_AF-A0A7C8ARH7-F1
#
_entry.id   AF-A0A7C8ARH7-F1
#
_cell.length_a   1.000
_cell.length_b   1.000
_cell.length_c   1.000
_cell.angle_alpha   90.00
_cell.angle_beta   90.00
_cell.angle_gamma   90.00
#
_symmetry.space_group_name_H-M   'P 1'
#
loop_
_entity.id
_entity.type
_entity.pdbx_description
1 polymer ?
#
loop_
_entity_poly.entity_id
_entity_poly.type
_entity_poly.pdbx_seq_one_letter_code
_entity_poly.pdbx_strand_id
1 'polypeptide(L)' 'MDHEREADTTSTMALPHPLEVRAITREPRSRWDRLMRQHHYLGFNSMVGEALRYVALHQDRWLA' A
#
# COMPACT_ATOMS: atom_id res chain seq x y z
N MET A 1 -16.05 45.62 21.61
CA MET A 1 -14.59 45.57 21.75
C MET A 1 -14.17 44.11 21.69
N ASP A 2 -14.40 43.53 20.51
CA ASP A 2 -13.49 42.65 19.79
C ASP A 2 -12.96 41.42 20.54
N HIS A 3 -13.80 40.38 20.54
CA HIS A 3 -13.34 39.00 20.55
C HIS A 3 -12.69 38.67 19.20
N GLU A 4 -11.44 39.10 18.99
CA GLU A 4 -10.60 38.52 17.95
C GLU A 4 -10.08 37.17 18.48
N ARG A 5 -10.88 36.12 18.26
CA ARG A 5 -10.39 34.75 18.25
C ARG A 5 -9.43 34.63 17.08
N GLU A 6 -8.15 34.73 17.39
CA GLU A 6 -7.04 34.33 16.54
C GLU A 6 -7.39 32.95 15.96
N ALA A 7 -7.53 32.92 14.63
CA ALA A 7 -7.91 31.73 13.90
C ALA A 7 -6.85 30.67 14.16
N ASP A 8 -7.20 29.72 15.04
CA ASP A 8 -6.43 28.53 15.32
C ASP A 8 -6.26 27.77 14.01
N THR A 9 -5.14 28.04 13.35
CA THR A 9 -4.69 27.33 12.16
C THR A 9 -4.13 26.00 12.65
N THR A 10 -4.98 25.21 13.30
CA THR A 10 -4.73 23.80 13.53
C THR A 10 -4.86 23.13 12.18
N SER A 11 -3.78 23.23 11.41
CA SER A 11 -3.46 22.33 10.32
C SER A 11 -3.76 20.94 10.87
N THR A 12 -4.87 20.34 10.40
CA THR A 12 -5.25 19.00 10.81
C THR A 12 -4.10 18.11 10.38
N MET A 13 -3.21 17.76 11.32
CA MET A 13 -2.07 16.92 11.05
C MET A 13 -2.61 15.60 10.51
N ALA A 14 -2.51 15.41 9.19
CA ALA A 14 -2.86 14.15 8.56
C ALA A 14 -1.96 13.08 9.19
N LEU A 15 -2.58 12.15 9.92
CA LEU A 15 -1.84 11.02 10.48
C LEU A 15 -1.23 10.22 9.31
N PRO A 16 0.03 9.76 9.43
CA PRO A 16 0.63 8.93 8.41
C PRO A 16 -0.26 7.72 8.16
N HIS A 17 -0.56 7.46 6.88
CA HIS A 17 -1.42 6.33 6.54
C HIS A 17 -0.70 5.01 6.87
N PRO A 18 -1.41 4.06 7.49
CA PRO A 18 -0.81 2.80 7.88
C PRO A 18 -0.40 1.99 6.67
N LEU A 19 0.66 1.21 6.86
CA LEU A 19 1.04 0.14 5.93
C LEU A 19 0.22 -1.11 6.26
N GLU A 20 -0.55 -1.59 5.30
CA GLU A 20 -1.36 -2.80 5.44
C GLU A 20 -0.78 -3.95 4.64
N VAL A 21 -0.83 -5.17 5.18
CA VAL A 21 -0.42 -6.38 4.45
C VAL A 21 -1.64 -7.28 4.24
N ARG A 22 -1.95 -7.58 2.97
CA ARG A 22 -3.14 -8.37 2.61
C ARG A 22 -2.76 -9.61 1.81
N ALA A 23 -3.42 -10.72 2.12
CA ALA A 23 -3.33 -11.96 1.35
C ALA A 23 -4.03 -11.82 -0.01
N ILE A 24 -3.42 -12.37 -1.05
CA ILE A 24 -3.97 -12.41 -2.42
C ILE A 24 -4.54 -13.79 -2.69
N THR A 25 -5.86 -13.89 -2.83
CA THR A 25 -6.57 -15.18 -2.97
C THR A 25 -6.81 -15.57 -4.42
N ARG A 26 -7.43 -14.72 -5.26
CA ARG A 26 -7.67 -15.02 -6.70
C ARG A 26 -7.59 -13.81 -7.64
N GLU A 27 -8.38 -12.77 -7.40
CA GLU A 27 -8.56 -11.67 -8.35
C GLU A 27 -7.42 -10.62 -8.46
N PRO A 28 -6.42 -10.59 -7.56
CA PRO A 28 -5.22 -9.76 -7.78
C PRO A 28 -3.99 -10.49 -8.35
N ARG A 29 -4.08 -11.77 -8.69
CA ARG A 29 -2.89 -12.59 -8.98
C ARG A 29 -2.09 -12.12 -10.20
N SER A 30 -2.76 -11.76 -11.29
CA SER A 30 -2.08 -11.29 -12.52
C SER A 30 -1.34 -9.97 -12.32
N ARG A 31 -1.88 -9.08 -11.48
CA ARG A 31 -1.22 -7.83 -11.09
C ARG A 31 0.02 -8.13 -10.23
N TRP A 32 -0.10 -9.05 -9.29
CA TRP A 32 1.03 -9.49 -8.46
C TRP A 32 2.15 -10.12 -9.29
N ASP A 33 1.81 -11.04 -10.19
CA ASP A 33 2.77 -11.70 -11.07
C ASP A 33 3.53 -10.66 -11.94
N ARG A 34 2.83 -9.62 -12.42
CA ARG A 34 3.44 -8.53 -13.18
C ARG A 34 4.44 -7.73 -12.35
N LEU A 35 4.07 -7.39 -11.12
CA LEU A 35 4.94 -6.62 -10.23
C LEU A 35 6.16 -7.43 -9.81
N MET A 36 5.99 -8.72 -9.53
CA MET A 36 7.13 -9.60 -9.27
C MET A 36 8.07 -9.70 -10.47
N ARG A 37 7.54 -9.81 -11.70
CA ARG A 37 8.37 -9.78 -12.92
C ARG A 37 9.18 -8.48 -13.06
N GLN A 38 8.60 -7.36 -12.64
CA GLN A 38 9.20 -6.03 -12.80
C GLN A 38 10.22 -5.70 -11.70
N HIS A 39 9.94 -6.09 -10.46
CA HIS A 39 10.64 -5.57 -9.28
C HIS A 39 11.35 -6.64 -8.44
N HIS A 40 11.13 -7.94 -8.70
CA HIS A 40 11.84 -8.97 -7.95
C HIS A 40 13.32 -8.97 -8.33
N TYR A 41 14.17 -8.72 -7.35
CA TYR A 41 15.62 -8.55 -7.50
C TYR A 41 16.38 -9.78 -8.06
N LEU A 42 15.75 -10.96 -8.12
CA LEU A 42 16.33 -12.19 -8.68
C LEU A 42 15.70 -12.57 -10.03
N GLY A 43 14.79 -11.73 -10.53
CA GLY A 43 13.89 -12.11 -11.61
C GLY A 43 12.80 -13.06 -11.12
N PHE A 44 11.61 -12.92 -11.71
CA PHE A 44 10.47 -13.76 -11.38
C PHE A 44 9.88 -14.35 -12.66
N ASN A 45 9.98 -15.66 -12.84
CA ASN A 45 9.33 -16.35 -13.96
C ASN A 45 7.94 -16.86 -13.55
N SER A 46 7.91 -17.66 -12.48
CA SER A 46 6.71 -18.22 -11.86
C SER A 46 6.99 -18.63 -10.42
N MET A 47 5.92 -18.83 -9.63
CA MET A 47 6.04 -19.56 -8.36
C MET A 47 5.88 -21.05 -8.60
N VAL A 48 6.75 -21.85 -7.98
CA VAL A 48 6.73 -23.32 -8.04
C VAL A 48 6.02 -23.85 -6.79
N GLY A 49 5.10 -24.80 -6.99
CA GLY A 49 4.36 -25.45 -5.89
C GLY A 49 3.26 -24.58 -5.26
N GLU A 50 2.84 -24.98 -4.06
CA GLU A 50 1.86 -24.24 -3.26
C GLU A 50 2.52 -23.03 -2.61
N ALA A 51 1.87 -21.87 -2.73
CA ALA A 51 2.43 -20.63 -2.22
C ALA A 51 1.35 -19.61 -1.86
N LEU A 52 1.54 -18.98 -0.70
CA LEU A 52 0.77 -17.83 -0.25
C LEU A 52 1.36 -16.55 -0.84
N ARG A 53 0.49 -15.64 -1.27
CA ARG A 53 0.89 -14.34 -1.85
C ARG A 53 0.36 -13.24 -0.96
N TYR A 54 1.20 -12.24 -0.74
CA TYR A 54 0.85 -11.03 0.00
C TYR A 54 1.29 -9.80 -0.76
N VAL A 55 0.63 -8.68 -0.47
CA VAL A 55 1.03 -7.36 -0.95
C VAL A 55 0.91 -6.35 0.18
N ALA A 56 1.84 -5.40 0.20
CA ALA A 56 1.78 -4.24 1.06
C ALA A 56 0.97 -3.13 0.38
N LEU A 57 0.06 -2.48 1.13
CA LEU A 57 -0.75 -1.37 0.68
C LEU A 57 -0.46 -0.14 1.53
N HIS A 58 -0.42 1.02 0.89
CA HIS A 58 -0.45 2.32 1.54
C HIS A 58 -1.54 3.14 0.84
N GLN A 59 -2.52 3.62 1.62
CA GLN A 59 -3.70 4.30 1.08
C GLN A 59 -4.41 3.49 -0.02
N ASP A 60 -4.65 2.19 0.21
CA ASP A 60 -5.22 1.24 -0.76
C ASP A 60 -4.42 1.03 -2.06
N ARG A 61 -3.22 1.59 -2.16
CA ARG A 61 -2.32 1.41 -3.31
C ARG A 61 -1.24 0.41 -2.98
N TRP A 62 -1.00 -0.51 -3.91
CA TRP A 62 0.06 -1.50 -3.78
C TRP A 62 1.43 -0.83 -3.85
N LEU A 63 2.29 -1.19 -2.91
CA LEU A 63 3.70 -0.82 -2.92
C LEU A 63 4.47 -1.99 -3.53
N ALA A 64 5.06 -1.75 -4.69
CA ALA A 64 5.88 -2.71 -5.42
C ALA A 64 6.98 -1.97 -6.18
#